data_AF-Q9X8C1-F1
#
_entry.id   AF-Q9X8C1-F1
#
_cell.length_a   1.000
_cell.length_b   1.000
_cell.length_c   1.000
_cell.angle_alpha   90.00
_cell.angle_beta   90.00
_cell.angle_gamma   90.00
#
_symmetry.space_group_name_H-M   'P 1'
#
loop_
_entity.id
_entity.type
_entity.pdbx_description
1 polymer ?
#
loop_
_entity_poly.entity_id
_entity_poly.type
_entity_poly.pdbx_seq_one_letter_code
_entity_poly.pdbx_strand_id
1 'polypeptide(L)'
;MSALASRLRLGVAAAAAATLLAGGSPGTAAPAPAPFGKAALPADPGTRDHPYVFTQQHRDGLWWWNGTWLPQSVPPGAHLQIQLPAGPAHWEPVTGRACRPTGAAGLLPVRARATALGTSVLPNEGRIDGFSTLEVFDYRVEGIGAAAICLQANPRPERPGDIGLPDQEPLVYVLTVLVRIPQASLPRL
;
A
#
# COMPACT_ATOMS: atom_id res chain seq x y z
N MET A 1 -87.55 14.89 33.87
CA MET A 1 -88.55 13.84 34.17
C MET A 1 -88.18 12.59 33.38
N SER A 2 -88.25 11.42 34.00
CA SER A 2 -87.92 10.06 33.50
C SER A 2 -86.41 9.76 33.38
N ALA A 3 -85.72 9.07 34.31
CA ALA A 3 -85.91 7.77 34.97
C ALA A 3 -85.39 6.56 34.16
N LEU A 4 -84.45 5.83 34.79
CA LEU A 4 -84.25 4.37 34.78
C LEU A 4 -83.91 3.71 33.41
N ALA A 5 -83.15 2.62 33.28
CA ALA A 5 -82.53 1.66 34.19
C ALA A 5 -81.50 0.84 33.36
N SER A 6 -80.39 0.44 33.98
CA SER A 6 -80.05 -0.96 34.28
C SER A 6 -80.05 -1.93 33.09
N ARG A 7 -78.87 -2.48 32.78
CA ARG A 7 -78.67 -3.94 32.80
C ARG A 7 -77.20 -4.30 32.97
N LEU A 8 -77.02 -5.20 33.91
CA LEU A 8 -75.79 -5.75 34.45
C LEU A 8 -75.41 -7.01 33.66
N ARG A 9 -74.09 -7.28 33.61
CA ARG A 9 -73.41 -8.59 33.72
C ARG A 9 -73.00 -9.42 32.50
N LEU A 10 -71.70 -9.76 32.60
CA LEU A 10 -70.97 -11.00 32.23
C LEU A 10 -70.88 -11.32 30.73
N GLY A 11 -69.74 -11.68 30.15
CA GLY A 11 -68.42 -12.01 30.66
C GLY A 11 -67.68 -12.85 29.60
N VAL A 12 -66.34 -12.95 29.74
CA VAL A 12 -65.46 -14.00 29.15
C VAL A 12 -65.22 -13.87 27.63
N ALA A 13 -64.15 -13.19 27.19
CA ALA A 13 -62.76 -13.66 26.99
C ALA A 13 -62.49 -13.90 25.49
N ALA A 14 -61.57 -13.11 24.91
CA ALA A 14 -60.29 -13.55 24.34
C ALA A 14 -60.42 -14.34 23.02
N ALA A 15 -59.69 -14.10 21.94
CA ALA A 15 -58.57 -13.23 21.63
C ALA A 15 -58.38 -13.22 20.09
N ALA A 16 -57.58 -12.25 19.62
CA ALA A 16 -56.62 -12.33 18.51
C ALA A 16 -57.07 -12.84 17.12
N ALA A 17 -56.83 -12.01 16.09
CA ALA A 17 -55.79 -12.28 15.09
C ALA A 17 -55.83 -11.21 13.98
N ALA A 18 -54.94 -10.23 14.06
CA ALA A 18 -54.55 -9.44 12.89
C ALA A 18 -53.24 -10.05 12.38
N THR A 19 -53.36 -10.90 11.38
CA THR A 19 -52.28 -11.44 10.55
C THR A 19 -51.61 -10.31 9.79
N LEU A 20 -50.36 -10.00 10.13
CA LEU A 20 -49.43 -9.32 9.24
C LEU A 20 -48.21 -10.23 9.04
N LEU A 21 -48.14 -10.75 7.82
CA LEU A 21 -47.02 -11.48 7.25
C LEU A 21 -45.80 -10.56 7.19
N ALA A 22 -44.76 -10.89 7.95
CA ALA A 22 -43.39 -10.54 7.60
C ALA A 22 -42.58 -11.84 7.62
N GLY A 23 -42.16 -12.28 6.43
CA GLY A 23 -41.39 -13.49 6.24
C GLY A 23 -40.09 -13.45 7.05
N GLY A 24 -39.95 -14.41 7.95
CA GLY A 24 -38.67 -14.70 8.60
C GLY A 24 -37.74 -15.39 7.62
N SER A 25 -36.72 -14.68 7.15
CA SER A 25 -35.47 -15.33 6.77
C SER A 25 -34.80 -15.80 8.06
N PRO A 26 -34.26 -17.02 8.15
CA PRO A 26 -33.38 -17.37 9.26
C PRO A 26 -32.12 -16.52 9.09
N GLY A 27 -32.08 -15.39 9.81
CA GLY A 27 -30.85 -14.65 10.00
C GLY A 27 -29.94 -15.51 10.85
N THR A 28 -29.09 -16.32 10.22
CA THR A 28 -27.91 -16.86 10.85
C THR A 28 -27.16 -15.66 11.41
N ALA A 29 -27.11 -15.53 12.74
CA ALA A 29 -26.33 -14.49 13.36
C ALA A 29 -24.92 -14.57 12.78
N ALA A 30 -24.47 -13.50 12.11
CA ALA A 30 -23.09 -13.41 11.68
C ALA A 30 -22.22 -13.66 12.92
N PRO A 31 -21.25 -14.59 12.86
CA PRO A 31 -20.35 -14.78 14.00
C PRO A 31 -19.75 -13.41 14.32
N ALA A 32 -19.83 -13.03 15.60
CA ALA A 32 -19.18 -11.81 16.07
C ALA A 32 -17.74 -11.82 15.55
N PRO A 33 -17.22 -10.69 15.01
CA PRO A 33 -15.84 -10.65 14.57
C PRO A 33 -14.98 -11.13 15.73
N ALA A 34 -14.23 -12.21 15.51
CA ALA A 34 -13.26 -12.67 16.48
C ALA A 34 -12.43 -11.44 16.89
N PRO A 35 -12.19 -11.20 18.19
CA PRO A 35 -11.34 -10.09 18.60
C PRO A 35 -10.08 -10.20 17.78
N PHE A 36 -9.76 -9.15 17.01
CA PHE A 36 -8.56 -9.12 16.19
C PHE A 36 -7.41 -9.52 17.11
N GLY A 37 -6.96 -10.77 16.97
CA GLY A 37 -5.78 -11.22 17.67
C GLY A 37 -4.73 -10.22 17.29
N LYS A 38 -4.08 -9.60 18.28
CA LYS A 38 -2.89 -8.79 18.00
C LYS A 38 -1.94 -9.73 17.28
N ALA A 39 -1.89 -9.65 15.95
CA ALA A 39 -0.91 -10.36 15.19
C ALA A 39 0.42 -9.91 15.79
N ALA A 40 1.19 -10.85 16.32
CA ALA A 40 2.50 -10.53 16.82
C ALA A 40 3.24 -9.88 15.65
N LEU A 41 3.57 -8.59 15.78
CA LEU A 41 4.47 -7.96 14.83
C LEU A 41 5.72 -8.84 14.79
N PRO A 42 6.19 -9.27 13.61
CA PRO A 42 7.44 -10.02 13.51
C PRO A 42 8.49 -9.28 14.32
N ALA A 43 9.25 -10.02 15.14
CA ALA A 43 10.28 -9.43 16.00
C ALA A 43 11.34 -8.66 15.19
N ASP A 44 11.42 -8.93 13.89
CA ASP A 44 12.28 -8.26 12.92
C ASP A 44 11.50 -7.89 11.64
N PRO A 45 10.90 -6.69 11.58
CA PRO A 45 10.26 -6.21 10.37
C PRO A 45 11.32 -5.77 9.36
N GLY A 46 11.58 -6.60 8.33
CA GLY A 46 12.47 -6.23 7.22
C GLY A 46 13.82 -6.92 7.19
N THR A 47 13.88 -8.24 7.40
CA THR A 47 15.11 -9.04 7.24
C THR A 47 15.36 -9.45 5.79
N ARG A 48 16.49 -10.15 5.57
CA ARG A 48 16.74 -10.89 4.32
C ARG A 48 15.55 -11.76 3.90
N ASP A 49 14.89 -12.40 4.85
CA ASP A 49 13.81 -13.37 4.61
C ASP A 49 12.43 -12.72 4.42
N HIS A 50 12.27 -11.47 4.86
CA HIS A 50 11.02 -10.71 4.77
C HIS A 50 11.28 -9.26 4.31
N PRO A 51 11.71 -9.03 3.05
CA PRO A 51 11.99 -7.69 2.54
C PRO A 51 10.73 -6.83 2.44
N TYR A 52 10.92 -5.52 2.55
CA TYR A 52 9.94 -4.55 2.06
C TYR A 52 9.97 -4.56 0.53
N VAL A 53 8.92 -5.07 -0.09
CA VAL A 53 8.85 -5.19 -1.55
C VAL A 53 8.18 -3.96 -2.15
N PHE A 54 8.90 -3.30 -3.05
CA PHE A 54 8.43 -2.18 -3.86
C PHE A 54 8.38 -2.59 -5.32
N THR A 55 7.40 -2.08 -6.04
CA THR A 55 7.20 -2.34 -7.47
C THR A 55 7.20 -1.03 -8.24
N GLN A 56 7.06 -1.10 -9.56
CA GLN A 56 6.91 0.09 -10.42
C GLN A 56 5.82 1.07 -9.93
N GLN A 57 4.80 0.57 -9.22
CA GLN A 57 3.72 1.38 -8.65
C GLN A 57 4.15 2.23 -7.45
N HIS A 58 5.28 1.94 -6.80
CA HIS A 58 5.71 2.61 -5.58
C HIS A 58 6.70 3.76 -5.84
N ARG A 59 6.92 4.13 -7.11
CA ARG A 59 7.84 5.20 -7.46
C ARG A 59 7.27 6.57 -7.10
N ASP A 60 8.19 7.49 -6.85
CA ASP A 60 7.87 8.90 -6.73
C ASP A 60 7.46 9.49 -8.09
N GLY A 61 6.62 10.52 -8.09
CA GLY A 61 6.26 11.28 -9.30
C GLY A 61 5.35 10.55 -10.29
N LEU A 62 4.75 9.43 -9.88
CA LEU A 62 3.64 8.78 -10.60
C LEU A 62 2.51 9.77 -10.87
N TRP A 63 2.17 10.01 -12.14
CA TRP A 63 1.24 11.11 -12.50
C TRP A 63 -0.15 10.97 -11.86
N TRP A 64 -0.66 9.74 -11.73
CA TRP A 64 -1.96 9.48 -11.08
C TRP A 64 -1.89 9.47 -9.55
N TRP A 65 -0.70 9.55 -8.95
CA TRP A 65 -0.46 9.66 -7.50
C TRP A 65 0.34 10.91 -7.11
N ASN A 66 0.50 11.87 -8.02
CA ASN A 66 1.38 13.02 -7.81
C ASN A 66 0.89 13.85 -6.61
N GLY A 67 1.66 13.82 -5.51
CA GLY A 67 1.34 14.48 -4.25
C GLY A 67 0.49 13.68 -3.24
N THR A 68 0.00 12.48 -3.60
CA THR A 68 -0.80 11.63 -2.70
C THR A 68 -0.05 10.41 -2.17
N TRP A 69 0.94 9.90 -2.93
CA TRP A 69 1.87 8.91 -2.40
C TRP A 69 2.83 9.56 -1.40
N LEU A 70 2.93 8.95 -0.22
CA LEU A 70 3.87 9.36 0.81
C LEU A 70 4.94 8.28 0.97
N PRO A 71 6.23 8.65 1.07
CA PRO A 71 7.33 7.73 1.33
C PRO A 71 7.07 6.82 2.54
N GLN A 72 7.28 5.52 2.35
CA GLN A 72 7.08 4.53 3.42
C GLN A 72 8.15 4.68 4.51
N SER A 73 7.71 4.61 5.77
CA SER A 73 8.59 4.51 6.94
C SER A 73 9.09 3.07 7.14
N VAL A 74 10.40 2.92 7.33
CA VAL A 74 11.09 1.65 7.55
C VAL A 74 12.08 1.76 8.74
N PRO A 75 12.37 0.65 9.44
CA PRO A 75 13.39 0.65 10.48
C PRO A 75 14.82 0.74 9.88
N PRO A 76 15.83 1.18 10.66
CA PRO A 76 17.22 1.05 10.26
C PRO A 76 17.59 -0.43 10.09
N GLY A 77 18.43 -0.73 9.11
CA GLY A 77 18.81 -2.09 8.75
C GLY A 77 17.81 -2.79 7.83
N ALA A 78 16.66 -2.17 7.51
CA ALA A 78 15.64 -2.79 6.69
C ALA A 78 16.18 -3.23 5.32
N HIS A 79 15.82 -4.44 4.94
CA HIS A 79 16.01 -4.98 3.61
C HIS A 79 14.86 -4.53 2.71
N LEU A 80 15.19 -3.81 1.65
CA LEU A 80 14.25 -3.36 0.63
C LEU A 80 14.53 -4.12 -0.66
N GLN A 81 13.47 -4.56 -1.31
CA GLN A 81 13.53 -5.22 -2.59
C GLN A 81 12.69 -4.44 -3.59
N ILE A 82 13.28 -4.04 -4.72
CA ILE A 82 12.58 -3.37 -5.80
C ILE A 82 12.41 -4.35 -6.95
N GLN A 83 11.19 -4.57 -7.41
CA GLN A 83 10.86 -5.44 -8.54
C GLN A 83 10.32 -4.59 -9.70
N LEU A 84 11.08 -4.50 -10.79
CA LEU A 84 10.72 -3.72 -11.96
C LEU A 84 10.54 -4.60 -13.19
N PRO A 85 9.52 -4.33 -14.02
CA PRO A 85 9.43 -4.95 -15.34
C PRO A 85 10.62 -4.51 -16.20
N ALA A 86 11.26 -5.48 -16.83
CA ALA A 86 12.41 -5.33 -17.73
C ALA A 86 12.13 -6.02 -19.07
N GLY A 87 12.62 -5.44 -20.16
CA GLY A 87 12.39 -5.87 -21.55
C GLY A 87 11.49 -4.89 -22.32
N PRO A 88 11.99 -4.22 -23.39
CA PRO A 88 13.34 -4.34 -23.97
C PRO A 88 14.43 -3.60 -23.18
N ALA A 89 14.07 -2.78 -22.18
CA ALA A 89 15.02 -2.05 -21.34
C ALA A 89 15.36 -2.81 -20.05
N HIS A 90 16.60 -2.70 -19.60
CA HIS A 90 17.11 -3.17 -18.30
C HIS A 90 17.30 -1.99 -17.36
N TRP A 91 17.41 -2.22 -16.05
CA TRP A 91 17.54 -1.15 -15.05
C TRP A 91 18.94 -1.10 -14.44
N GLU A 92 19.50 0.10 -14.36
CA GLU A 92 20.82 0.37 -13.81
C GLU A 92 20.74 1.26 -12.57
N PRO A 93 21.42 0.91 -11.46
CA PRO A 93 21.53 1.78 -10.29
C PRO A 93 22.20 3.12 -10.60
N VAL A 94 21.54 4.21 -10.23
CA VAL A 94 22.07 5.57 -10.39
C VAL A 94 22.41 6.17 -9.03
N THR A 95 23.55 6.85 -8.97
CA THR A 95 24.00 7.59 -7.78
C THR A 95 24.31 9.04 -8.13
N GLY A 96 24.70 9.84 -7.14
CA GLY A 96 25.11 11.23 -7.35
C GLY A 96 23.93 12.23 -7.35
N ARG A 97 24.10 13.36 -8.02
CA ARG A 97 23.17 14.51 -7.90
C ARG A 97 21.77 14.23 -8.46
N ALA A 98 21.66 13.35 -9.43
CA ALA A 98 20.38 12.93 -10.03
C ALA A 98 19.57 12.03 -9.09
N CYS A 99 20.21 11.39 -8.10
CA CYS A 99 19.52 10.53 -7.15
C CYS A 99 19.32 11.22 -5.81
N ARG A 100 18.10 11.72 -5.58
CA ARG A 100 17.74 12.44 -4.35
C ARG A 100 16.31 12.12 -3.92
N PRO A 101 16.03 12.16 -2.61
CA PRO A 101 14.66 12.05 -2.12
C PRO A 101 13.78 13.16 -2.70
N THR A 102 12.54 12.81 -3.04
CA THR A 102 11.61 13.74 -3.67
C THR A 102 10.64 14.36 -2.65
N GLY A 103 9.87 15.36 -3.10
CA GLY A 103 8.81 15.99 -2.30
C GLY A 103 9.27 16.53 -0.94
N ALA A 104 8.39 16.45 0.05
CA ALA A 104 8.67 16.94 1.41
C ALA A 104 9.82 16.19 2.10
N ALA A 105 10.03 14.91 1.77
CA ALA A 105 11.18 14.13 2.25
C ALA A 105 12.52 14.65 1.69
N GLY A 106 12.50 15.25 0.50
CA GLY A 106 13.61 15.99 -0.09
C GLY A 106 14.07 17.19 0.74
N LEU A 107 13.22 17.75 1.59
CA LEU A 107 13.53 18.91 2.43
C LEU A 107 14.09 18.54 3.82
N LEU A 108 14.09 17.25 4.16
CA LEU A 108 14.62 16.80 5.46
C LEU A 108 16.13 17.06 5.56
N PRO A 109 16.61 17.62 6.69
CA PRO A 109 18.02 17.98 6.88
C PRO A 109 18.92 16.77 7.07
N VAL A 110 18.35 15.63 7.47
CA VAL A 110 19.06 14.37 7.72
C VAL A 110 18.79 13.37 6.61
N ARG A 111 19.83 12.63 6.21
CA ARG A 111 19.79 11.62 5.16
C ARG A 111 20.17 10.26 5.71
N ALA A 112 19.34 9.28 5.40
CA ALA A 112 19.69 7.88 5.55
C ALA A 112 20.47 7.41 4.31
N ARG A 113 21.17 6.29 4.44
CA ARG A 113 21.94 5.68 3.35
C ARG A 113 21.23 4.42 2.86
N ALA A 114 21.12 4.26 1.55
CA ALA A 114 20.81 2.99 0.91
C ALA A 114 22.11 2.37 0.37
N THR A 115 22.28 1.07 0.55
CA THR A 115 23.43 0.30 0.04
C THR A 115 22.91 -0.89 -0.74
N ALA A 116 23.32 -1.00 -2.00
CA ALA A 116 22.97 -2.13 -2.85
C ALA A 116 23.57 -3.43 -2.28
N LEU A 117 22.76 -4.48 -2.25
CA LEU A 117 23.14 -5.82 -1.79
C LEU A 117 23.31 -6.79 -2.95
N GLY A 118 22.55 -6.60 -4.04
CA GLY A 118 22.63 -7.44 -5.23
C GLY A 118 21.47 -7.17 -6.19
N THR A 119 21.54 -7.86 -7.32
CA THR A 119 20.48 -7.88 -8.33
C THR A 119 20.20 -9.32 -8.76
N SER A 120 18.97 -9.60 -9.15
CA SER A 120 18.57 -10.88 -9.71
C SER A 120 17.42 -10.71 -10.70
N VAL A 121 16.99 -11.79 -11.34
CA VAL A 121 15.86 -11.80 -12.27
C VAL A 121 14.90 -12.89 -11.81
N LEU A 122 13.61 -12.56 -11.69
CA LEU A 122 12.58 -13.57 -11.40
C LEU A 122 12.25 -14.38 -12.67
N PRO A 123 11.97 -15.68 -12.53
CA PRO A 123 11.57 -16.51 -13.66
C PRO A 123 10.35 -15.93 -14.39
N ASN A 124 10.37 -16.01 -15.72
CA ASN A 124 9.24 -15.62 -16.57
C ASN A 124 8.32 -16.81 -16.90
N GLU A 125 8.44 -17.92 -16.16
CA GLU A 125 7.72 -19.16 -16.41
C GLU A 125 6.20 -18.96 -16.30
N GLY A 126 5.46 -19.39 -17.32
CA GLY A 126 3.99 -19.25 -17.37
C GLY A 126 3.47 -17.86 -17.70
N ARG A 127 4.35 -16.91 -18.06
CA ARG A 127 3.97 -15.58 -18.58
C ARG A 127 3.94 -15.57 -20.11
N ILE A 128 3.31 -14.54 -20.66
CA ILE A 128 3.16 -14.40 -22.12
C ILE A 128 4.56 -14.18 -22.73
N ASP A 129 4.92 -14.98 -23.73
CA ASP A 129 6.19 -14.85 -24.45
C ASP A 129 6.36 -13.44 -25.02
N GLY A 130 7.55 -12.85 -24.83
CA GLY A 130 7.84 -11.47 -25.22
C GLY A 130 7.42 -10.40 -24.21
N PHE A 131 6.83 -10.78 -23.06
CA PHE A 131 6.55 -9.86 -21.95
C PHE A 131 7.63 -9.88 -20.87
N SER A 132 7.70 -8.75 -20.16
CA SER A 132 8.81 -8.32 -19.34
C SER A 132 9.22 -9.30 -18.23
N THR A 133 10.48 -9.73 -18.26
CA THR A 133 11.16 -10.30 -17.09
C THR A 133 11.07 -9.33 -15.91
N LEU A 134 11.06 -9.81 -14.66
CA LEU A 134 11.15 -8.92 -13.50
C LEU A 134 12.59 -8.87 -13.02
N GLU A 135 13.21 -7.69 -13.09
CA GLU A 135 14.49 -7.43 -12.45
C GLU A 135 14.27 -7.05 -10.99
N VAL A 136 15.09 -7.63 -10.12
CA VAL A 136 15.04 -7.48 -8.68
C VAL A 136 16.29 -6.76 -8.21
N PHE A 137 16.12 -5.73 -7.38
CA PHE A 137 17.21 -4.98 -6.78
C PHE A 137 17.06 -4.97 -5.27
N ASP A 138 18.04 -5.54 -4.57
CA ASP A 138 18.06 -5.64 -3.13
C ASP A 138 18.94 -4.54 -2.51
N TYR A 139 18.42 -3.86 -1.49
CA TYR A 139 19.08 -2.76 -0.78
C TYR A 139 18.94 -2.91 0.72
N ARG A 140 19.96 -2.49 1.47
CA ARG A 140 19.86 -2.23 2.90
C ARG A 140 19.82 -0.74 3.15
N VAL A 141 18.92 -0.29 4.01
CA VAL A 141 18.84 1.12 4.43
C VAL A 141 19.25 1.32 5.88
N GLU A 142 20.10 2.30 6.15
CA GLU A 142 20.68 2.54 7.47
C GLU A 142 20.66 4.03 7.84
N GLY A 143 20.72 4.32 9.14
CA GLY A 143 20.78 5.68 9.68
C GLY A 143 19.41 6.26 10.06
N ILE A 144 19.28 7.58 9.95
CA ILE A 144 18.05 8.34 10.25
C ILE A 144 17.89 9.39 9.15
N GLY A 145 16.71 9.49 8.56
CA GLY A 145 16.44 10.45 7.49
C GLY A 145 15.75 9.86 6.28
N ALA A 146 15.64 10.67 5.23
CA ALA A 146 15.19 10.19 3.93
C ALA A 146 16.35 9.52 3.18
N ALA A 147 16.10 8.36 2.58
CA ALA A 147 16.98 7.71 1.62
C ALA A 147 16.28 7.65 0.26
N ALA A 148 17.06 7.77 -0.82
CA ALA A 148 16.58 7.56 -2.18
C ALA A 148 17.34 6.39 -2.81
N ILE A 149 16.59 5.56 -3.53
CA ILE A 149 17.11 4.53 -4.42
C ILE A 149 16.66 4.91 -5.83
N CYS A 150 17.61 4.95 -6.75
CA CYS A 150 17.35 5.42 -8.10
C CYS A 150 17.81 4.42 -9.14
N LEU A 151 16.95 4.17 -10.12
CA LEU A 151 17.17 3.20 -11.19
C LEU A 151 16.87 3.87 -12.53
N GLN A 152 17.72 3.68 -13.52
CA GLN A 152 17.56 4.21 -14.87
C GLN A 152 17.36 3.07 -15.85
N ALA A 153 16.38 3.22 -16.74
CA ALA A 153 16.15 2.27 -17.82
C ALA A 153 17.19 2.46 -18.95
N ASN A 154 17.82 1.37 -19.38
CA ASN A 154 18.81 1.30 -20.45
C ASN A 154 18.49 0.11 -21.40
N PRO A 155 18.30 0.32 -22.71
CA PRO A 155 18.23 1.62 -23.39
C PRO A 155 17.06 2.46 -22.90
N ARG A 156 17.14 3.77 -23.17
CA ARG A 156 16.04 4.70 -22.91
C ARG A 156 14.77 4.20 -23.61
N PRO A 157 13.64 4.04 -22.90
CA PRO A 157 12.37 3.71 -23.51
C PRO A 157 11.92 4.82 -24.49
N GLU A 158 11.39 4.42 -25.65
CA GLU A 158 10.85 5.37 -26.64
C GLU A 158 9.66 6.18 -26.09
N ARG A 159 8.82 5.52 -25.27
CA ARG A 159 7.66 6.11 -24.60
C ARG A 159 7.75 5.86 -23.08
N PRO A 160 8.51 6.67 -22.33
CA PRO A 160 8.74 6.48 -20.89
C PRO A 160 7.45 6.36 -20.08
N GLY A 161 6.43 7.16 -20.39
CA GLY A 161 5.11 7.12 -19.75
C GLY A 161 4.39 5.77 -19.81
N ASP A 162 4.65 4.91 -20.81
CA ASP A 162 4.03 3.58 -20.93
C ASP A 162 4.47 2.64 -19.81
N ILE A 163 5.73 2.76 -19.38
CA ILE A 163 6.26 2.08 -18.19
C ILE A 163 6.23 3.02 -16.98
N GLY A 164 5.51 4.13 -17.12
CA GLY A 164 5.28 5.10 -16.09
C GLY A 164 6.44 6.05 -15.77
N LEU A 165 7.60 5.92 -16.39
CA LEU A 165 8.66 6.90 -16.18
C LEU A 165 8.18 8.31 -16.58
N PRO A 166 8.74 9.37 -15.96
CA PRO A 166 8.41 10.74 -16.36
C PRO A 166 8.74 10.92 -17.84
N ASP A 167 8.02 11.78 -18.56
CA ASP A 167 8.33 12.05 -19.98
C ASP A 167 9.48 13.07 -20.15
N GLN A 168 9.98 13.63 -19.05
CA GLN A 168 11.06 14.62 -18.99
C GLN A 168 12.30 14.05 -18.30
N GLU A 169 13.48 14.50 -18.72
CA GLU A 169 14.75 14.12 -18.09
C GLU A 169 14.89 14.71 -16.68
N PRO A 170 15.53 13.98 -15.73
CA PRO A 170 16.12 12.65 -15.89
C PRO A 170 15.07 11.52 -15.86
N LEU A 171 15.15 10.57 -16.80
CA LEU A 171 14.30 9.37 -16.84
C LEU A 171 14.68 8.33 -15.78
N VAL A 172 14.41 8.67 -14.53
CA VAL A 172 14.88 7.91 -13.38
C VAL A 172 13.69 7.47 -12.54
N TYR A 173 13.58 6.17 -12.29
CA TYR A 173 12.77 5.64 -11.20
C TYR A 173 13.40 6.11 -9.90
N VAL A 174 12.65 6.79 -9.04
CA VAL A 174 13.08 7.17 -7.71
C VAL A 174 12.13 6.55 -6.69
N LEU A 175 12.69 5.81 -5.74
CA LEU A 175 11.99 5.37 -4.53
C LEU A 175 12.56 6.14 -3.35
N THR A 176 11.71 6.97 -2.71
CA THR A 176 12.04 7.58 -1.43
C THR A 176 11.49 6.75 -0.27
N VAL A 177 12.32 6.50 0.75
CA VAL A 177 11.91 5.87 2.01
C VAL A 177 12.36 6.71 3.20
N LEU A 178 11.66 6.55 4.32
CA LEU A 178 11.93 7.26 5.57
C LEU A 178 12.48 6.29 6.63
N VAL A 179 13.72 6.50 7.06
CA VAL A 179 14.33 5.66 8.10
C VAL A 179 14.18 6.34 9.47
N ARG A 180 13.43 5.68 10.38
CA ARG A 180 13.01 6.19 11.70
C ARG A 180 12.25 7.53 11.70
N ILE A 181 11.74 7.96 10.56
CA ILE A 181 10.90 9.14 10.47
C ILE A 181 9.47 8.67 10.19
N PRO A 182 8.50 8.94 11.08
CA PRO A 182 7.11 8.62 10.82
C PRO A 182 6.59 9.39 9.61
N GLN A 183 5.90 8.72 8.69
CA GLN A 183 5.34 9.36 7.50
C GLN A 183 4.44 10.57 7.84
N ALA A 184 3.73 10.52 8.96
CA ALA A 184 2.87 11.60 9.45
C ALA A 184 3.63 12.87 9.88
N SER A 185 4.96 12.80 10.06
CA SER A 185 5.78 13.98 10.36
C SER A 185 6.21 14.74 9.10
N LEU A 186 5.92 14.24 7.90
CA LEU A 186 6.19 14.99 6.68
C LEU A 186 5.21 16.17 6.56
N PRO A 187 5.70 17.36 6.19
CA PRO A 187 4.84 18.46 5.77
C PRO A 187 3.89 18.01 4.65
N ARG A 188 2.62 18.39 4.74
CA ARG A 188 1.71 18.29 3.59
C ARG A 188 2.06 19.42 2.62
N LEU A 189 2.38 19.05 1.38
CA LEU A 189 2.61 19.99 0.28
C LEU A 189 1.29 20.44 -0.32
#